data_AF-A0AA94F316-F1
#
_entry.id   AF-A0AA94F316-F1
#
_cell.length_a   1.000
_cell.length_b   1.000
_cell.length_c   1.000
_cell.angle_alpha   90.00
_cell.angle_beta   90.00
_cell.angle_gamma   90.00
#
_symmetry.space_group_name_H-M   'P 1'
#
loop_
_entity.id
_entity.type
_entity.pdbx_description
1 polymer ?
#
loop_
_entity_poly.entity_id
_entity_poly.type
_entity_poly.pdbx_seq_one_letter_code
_entity_poly.pdbx_strand_id
1 'polypeptide(L)'
;MYLIFWDEIAIETLLAESEFILKKWNYKEVQKFEKLVSERLEKLALNPFVGLYNDELNVYKFVISKQTSLYYGLEENSKSIYLYVFWNNQRKPKELMKILER
;
A
#
# COMPACT_ATOMS: atom_id res chain seq x y z
N MET A 1 -18.72 -1.19 -2.44
CA MET A 1 -17.61 -0.59 -1.68
C MET A 1 -17.12 -1.64 -0.71
N TYR A 2 -15.82 -1.89 -0.69
CA TYR A 2 -15.16 -2.83 0.21
C TYR A 2 -14.67 -2.10 1.46
N LEU A 3 -14.60 -2.81 2.59
CA LEU A 3 -14.02 -2.32 3.83
C LEU A 3 -12.49 -2.47 3.78
N ILE A 4 -11.76 -1.48 4.29
CA ILE A 4 -10.30 -1.50 4.32
C ILE A 4 -9.82 -1.74 5.74
N PHE A 5 -8.98 -2.76 5.91
CA PHE A 5 -8.30 -3.10 7.14
C PHE A 5 -6.80 -2.92 6.96
N TRP A 6 -6.16 -2.34 7.97
CA TRP A 6 -4.74 -2.06 7.95
C TRP A 6 -4.02 -3.06 8.82
N ASP A 7 -3.05 -3.74 8.24
CA ASP A 7 -2.08 -4.50 9.03
C ASP A 7 -1.08 -3.54 9.69
N GLU A 8 -0.48 -3.96 10.81
CA GLU A 8 0.48 -3.17 11.56
C GLU A 8 1.66 -2.74 10.69
N ILE A 9 2.18 -3.67 9.87
CA ILE A 9 3.26 -3.39 8.91
C ILE A 9 2.84 -2.35 7.88
N ALA A 10 1.58 -2.34 7.43
CA ALA A 10 1.10 -1.34 6.49
C ALA A 10 1.12 0.06 7.11
N ILE A 11 0.75 0.18 8.39
CA ILE A 11 0.81 1.44 9.13
C ILE A 11 2.27 1.89 9.28
N GLU A 12 3.15 1.01 9.76
CA GLU A 12 4.57 1.32 9.95
C GLU A 12 5.25 1.75 8.66
N THR A 13 4.99 1.06 7.56
CA THR A 13 5.64 1.36 6.27
C THR A 13 5.11 2.63 5.62
N LEU A 14 3.82 2.95 5.81
CA LEU A 14 3.27 4.24 5.41
C LEU A 14 3.91 5.39 6.22
N LEU A 15 4.01 5.23 7.55
CA LEU A 15 4.63 6.22 8.42
C LEU A 15 6.10 6.44 8.06
N ALA A 16 6.86 5.36 7.83
CA ALA A 16 8.25 5.44 7.41
C ALA A 16 8.43 6.20 6.09
N GLU A 17 7.52 6.00 5.12
CA GLU A 17 7.53 6.75 3.86
C GLU A 17 7.19 8.23 4.07
N SER A 18 6.18 8.54 4.90
CA SER A 18 5.84 9.92 5.28
C SER A 18 7.02 10.61 5.98
N GLU A 19 7.71 9.94 6.89
CA GLU A 19 8.92 10.47 7.53
C GLU A 19 10.06 10.70 6.54
N PHE A 20 10.26 9.79 5.59
CA PHE A 20 11.27 9.96 4.55
C PHE A 20 10.98 11.19 3.70
N ILE A 21 9.71 11.38 3.31
CA ILE A 21 9.27 12.55 2.56
C ILE A 21 9.49 13.83 3.38
N LEU A 22 9.14 13.81 4.67
CA LEU A 22 9.33 14.95 5.57
C LEU A 22 10.82 15.35 5.68
N LYS A 23 11.70 14.37 5.90
CA LYS A 23 13.14 14.57 6.05
C LYS A 23 13.79 15.11 4.78
N LYS A 24 13.33 14.66 3.61
CA LYS A 24 13.91 15.03 2.31
C LYS A 24 13.34 16.31 1.72
N TRP A 25 12.08 16.61 2.00
CA TRP A 25 11.39 17.80 1.47
C TRP A 25 10.83 18.65 2.61
N ASN A 26 9.56 18.47 2.97
CA ASN A 26 8.89 19.22 4.04
C ASN A 26 7.48 18.65 4.29
N TYR A 27 6.80 19.19 5.30
CA TYR A 27 5.46 18.79 5.71
C TYR A 27 4.39 18.94 4.61
N LYS A 28 4.52 19.93 3.71
CA LYS A 28 3.55 20.11 2.62
C LYS A 28 3.58 18.94 1.63
N GLU A 29 4.75 18.36 1.37
CA GLU A 29 4.86 17.17 0.52
C GLU A 29 4.31 15.92 1.22
N VAL A 30 4.43 15.81 2.55
CA VAL A 30 3.78 14.74 3.33
C VAL A 30 2.26 14.82 3.18
N GLN A 31 1.67 16.00 3.36
CA GLN A 31 0.22 16.19 3.22
C GLN A 31 -0.28 15.83 1.81
N LYS A 32 0.49 16.16 0.76
CA LYS A 32 0.17 15.75 -0.61
C LYS A 32 0.21 14.23 -0.78
N PHE A 33 1.20 13.57 -0.19
CA PHE A 33 1.34 12.12 -0.24
C PHE A 33 0.20 11.42 0.52
N GLU A 34 -0.13 11.86 1.72
CA GLU A 34 -1.25 11.32 2.51
C GLU A 34 -2.58 11.49 1.77
N LYS A 35 -2.81 12.67 1.17
CA LYS A 35 -3.99 12.91 0.33
C LYS A 35 -4.03 11.97 -0.87
N LEU A 36 -2.90 11.78 -1.56
CA LEU A 36 -2.79 10.83 -2.68
C LEU A 36 -3.12 9.40 -2.23
N VAL A 37 -2.59 8.96 -1.08
CA VAL A 37 -2.89 7.63 -0.52
C VAL A 37 -4.39 7.50 -0.26
N SER A 38 -5.02 8.48 0.39
CA SER A 38 -6.46 8.49 0.65
C SER A 38 -7.29 8.36 -0.64
N GLU A 39 -7.02 9.21 -1.64
CA GLU A 39 -7.73 9.17 -2.93
C GLU A 39 -7.55 7.84 -3.67
N ARG A 40 -6.38 7.20 -3.51
CA ARG A 40 -6.07 5.90 -4.10
C ARG A 40 -6.81 4.78 -3.39
N LEU A 41 -6.89 4.82 -2.07
CA LEU A 41 -7.64 3.85 -1.26
C LEU A 41 -9.14 3.95 -1.49
N GLU A 42 -9.69 5.15 -1.67
CA GLU A 42 -11.10 5.32 -2.06
C GLU A 42 -11.40 4.63 -3.40
N LYS A 43 -10.54 4.80 -4.40
CA LYS A 43 -10.67 4.11 -5.69
C LYS A 43 -10.53 2.59 -5.53
N LEU A 44 -9.61 2.15 -4.68
CA LEU A 44 -9.38 0.74 -4.40
C LEU A 44 -10.60 0.10 -3.70
N ALA A 45 -11.23 0.79 -2.76
CA ALA A 45 -12.45 0.33 -2.10
C ALA A 45 -13.63 0.19 -3.07
N LEU A 46 -13.66 0.98 -4.15
CA LEU A 46 -14.68 0.89 -5.19
C LEU A 46 -14.40 -0.22 -6.19
N ASN A 47 -13.13 -0.41 -6.58
CA ASN A 47 -12.71 -1.44 -7.51
C ASN A 47 -11.43 -2.15 -7.01
N PRO A 48 -11.56 -3.17 -6.14
CA PRO A 48 -10.41 -3.84 -5.55
C PRO A 48 -9.62 -4.70 -6.53
N PHE A 49 -10.18 -5.04 -7.70
CA PHE A 49 -9.50 -5.86 -8.70
C PHE A 49 -8.65 -5.04 -9.69
N VAL A 50 -8.53 -3.72 -9.47
CA VAL A 50 -7.71 -2.83 -10.31
C VAL A 50 -6.20 -3.09 -10.13
N GLY A 51 -5.79 -3.74 -9.04
CA GLY A 51 -4.40 -4.13 -8.81
C GLY A 51 -3.97 -5.30 -9.68
N LEU A 52 -2.67 -5.42 -9.90
CA LEU A 52 -2.07 -6.59 -10.55
C LEU A 52 -1.97 -7.72 -9.53
N TYR A 53 -2.68 -8.82 -9.76
CA TYR A 53 -2.59 -10.01 -8.92
C TYR A 53 -1.29 -10.76 -9.16
N ASN A 54 -0.69 -11.28 -8.10
CA ASN A 54 0.46 -12.16 -8.12
C ASN A 54 0.04 -13.52 -7.55
N ASP A 55 -0.04 -14.54 -8.42
CA ASP A 55 -0.46 -15.90 -8.06
C ASP A 55 0.50 -16.59 -7.08
N GLU A 56 1.81 -16.35 -7.20
CA GLU A 56 2.83 -17.01 -6.35
C GLU A 56 2.72 -16.56 -4.89
N LEU A 57 2.39 -15.30 -4.67
CA LEU A 57 2.30 -14.70 -3.34
C LEU A 57 0.86 -14.54 -2.84
N ASN A 58 -0.15 -14.84 -3.68
CA ASN A 58 -1.57 -14.63 -3.38
C ASN A 58 -1.87 -13.20 -2.89
N VAL A 59 -1.28 -12.20 -3.54
CA VAL A 59 -1.47 -10.78 -3.21
C VAL A 59 -1.67 -9.92 -4.46
N TYR A 60 -2.38 -8.82 -4.29
CA TYR A 60 -2.50 -7.79 -5.29
C TYR A 60 -1.46 -6.70 -5.06
N LYS A 61 -0.97 -6.13 -6.16
CA LYS A 61 -0.11 -4.94 -6.19
C LYS A 61 -0.85 -3.78 -6.83
N PHE A 62 -0.93 -2.66 -6.13
CA PHE A 62 -1.51 -1.42 -6.63
C PHE A 62 -0.54 -0.25 -6.53
N VAL A 63 -0.33 0.47 -7.63
CA VAL A 63 0.62 1.58 -7.68
C VAL A 63 -0.04 2.85 -7.12
N ILE A 64 0.50 3.36 -6.01
CA ILE A 64 0.04 4.61 -5.39
C ILE A 64 0.70 5.81 -6.07
N SER A 65 2.03 5.73 -6.22
CA SER A 65 2.89 6.73 -6.84
C SER A 65 4.02 6.05 -7.62
N LYS A 66 4.84 6.82 -8.36
CA LYS A 66 6.06 6.29 -8.99
C LYS A 66 6.99 5.61 -7.97
N GLN A 67 7.02 6.12 -6.74
CA GLN A 67 7.94 5.70 -5.70
C GLN A 67 7.31 4.66 -4.75
N THR A 68 5.98 4.53 -4.71
CA THR A 68 5.30 3.72 -3.69
C THR A 68 4.25 2.80 -4.32
N SER A 69 4.33 1.51 -4.00
CA SER A 69 3.31 0.51 -4.34
C SER A 69 2.69 -0.05 -3.07
N LEU A 70 1.38 -0.25 -3.07
CA LEU A 70 0.65 -0.95 -2.03
C LEU A 70 0.51 -2.43 -2.40
N TYR A 71 0.78 -3.32 -1.46
CA TYR A 71 0.42 -4.74 -1.55
C TYR A 71 -0.73 -5.03 -0.59
N TYR A 72 -1.74 -5.76 -1.07
CA TYR A 72 -2.96 -6.04 -0.32
C TYR A 72 -3.55 -7.40 -0.69
N GLY A 73 -4.37 -7.94 0.19
CA GLY A 73 -5.21 -9.11 -0.04
C GLY A 73 -6.68 -8.76 -0.10
N LEU A 74 -7.48 -9.67 -0.65
CA LEU A 74 -8.93 -9.53 -0.79
C LEU A 74 -9.65 -10.73 -0.22
N GLU A 75 -10.71 -10.47 0.55
CA GLU A 75 -11.70 -11.46 0.93
C GLU A 75 -13.03 -11.09 0.27
N GLU A 76 -13.36 -11.78 -0.82
CA GLU A 76 -14.52 -11.44 -1.65
C GLU A 76 -15.85 -11.63 -0.92
N ASN A 77 -15.96 -12.68 -0.09
CA ASN A 77 -17.21 -13.00 0.60
C ASN A 77 -17.61 -11.91 1.59
N SER A 78 -16.63 -11.37 2.32
CA SER A 78 -16.84 -10.30 3.30
C SER A 78 -16.70 -8.89 2.70
N LYS A 79 -16.31 -8.78 1.43
CA LYS A 79 -15.94 -7.53 0.76
C LYS A 79 -14.91 -6.74 1.57
N SER A 80 -13.82 -7.41 1.94
CA SER A 80 -12.74 -6.82 2.74
C SER A 80 -11.43 -6.74 1.95
N ILE A 81 -10.71 -5.64 2.14
CA ILE A 81 -9.36 -5.41 1.64
C ILE A 81 -8.43 -5.34 2.83
N TYR A 82 -7.37 -6.14 2.82
CA TYR A 82 -6.35 -6.14 3.87
C TYR A 82 -5.07 -5.53 3.32
N LEU A 83 -4.70 -4.34 3.79
CA LEU A 83 -3.47 -3.67 3.39
C LEU A 83 -2.30 -4.32 4.13
N TYR A 84 -1.32 -4.85 3.40
CA TYR A 84 -0.19 -5.54 4.00
C TYR A 84 1.05 -4.65 4.10
N VAL A 85 1.39 -3.92 3.03
CA VAL A 85 2.61 -3.10 3.02
C VAL A 85 2.58 -1.98 1.99
N PHE A 86 3.07 -0.80 2.38
CA PHE A 86 3.42 0.30 1.48
C PHE A 86 4.90 0.19 1.15
N TRP A 87 5.20 -0.33 -0.04
CA TRP A 87 6.56 -0.57 -0.48
C TRP A 87 7.13 0.62 -1.24
N ASN A 88 8.27 1.14 -0.79
CA ASN A 88 9.07 2.07 -1.57
C ASN A 88 9.82 1.30 -2.68
N ASN A 89 9.45 1.56 -3.93
CA ASN A 89 9.95 0.90 -5.13
C ASN A 89 11.46 1.06 -5.35
N GLN A 90 12.14 1.96 -4.62
CA GLN A 90 13.60 2.14 -4.69
C GLN A 90 14.35 1.22 -3.71
N ARG A 91 13.66 0.55 -2.77
CA ARG A 91 14.26 -0.40 -1.83
C ARG A 91 14.50 -1.77 -2.47
N LYS A 92 15.32 -2.61 -1.83
CA LYS A 92 15.75 -3.92 -2.37
C LYS A 92 14.58 -4.93 -2.37
N PRO A 93 14.25 -5.58 -3.50
CA PRO A 93 13.12 -6.51 -3.60
C PRO A 93 13.14 -7.70 -2.64
N LYS A 94 14.33 -8.13 -2.19
CA LYS A 94 14.47 -9.28 -1.26
C LYS A 94 13.85 -9.04 0.11
N GLU A 95 13.83 -7.79 0.58
CA GLU A 95 13.21 -7.45 1.86
C GLU A 95 11.68 -7.50 1.78
N LEU A 96 11.12 -7.13 0.63
CA LEU A 96 9.68 -7.22 0.36
C LEU A 96 9.19 -8.68 0.39
N MET A 97 9.91 -9.60 -0.27
CA MET A 97 9.52 -11.02 -0.29
C MET A 97 9.40 -11.59 1.12
N LYS A 98 10.38 -11.31 2.00
CA LYS A 98 10.33 -11.74 3.41
C LYS A 98 9.12 -11.23 4.19
N ILE A 99 8.60 -10.04 3.84
CA ILE A 99 7.42 -9.47 4.49
C ILE A 99 6.14 -10.15 3.98
N LEU A 100 6.13 -10.57 2.71
CA LEU A 100 4.96 -11.16 2.04
C LEU A 100 4.87 -12.69 2.20
N GLU A 101 5.98 -13.40 2.41
CA GLU A 101 6.05 -14.87 2.62
C GLU A 101 5.56 -15.32 4.02
N ARG A 102 4.58 -14.62 4.61
CA ARG A 102 4.05 -14.91 5.95
C ARG A 102 3.40 -16.28 6.05
#